data_AF-A0A086L7Y1-F1
#
_entry.id   AF-A0A086L7Y1-F1
#
_cell.length_a   1.000
_cell.length_b   1.000
_cell.length_c   1.000
_cell.angle_alpha   90.00
_cell.angle_beta   90.00
_cell.angle_gamma   90.00
#
_symmetry.space_group_name_H-M   'P 1'
#
loop_
_entity.id
_entity.type
_entity.pdbx_description
1 polymer ?
#
loop_
_entity_poly.entity_id
_entity_poly.type
_entity_poly.pdbx_seq_one_letter_code
_entity_poly.pdbx_strand_id
1 'polypeptide(L)'
;MADDGAGGSSCGASSSPSGKAWTAGVHEQEACKASQLTFTLTGEDHTLGNTIRSILVRKPGVEFAGYSVPHPTQPEMNIRLQTTGESAMQLLRESFDDLASICDHLDTLYDEALEDFMKKQGESSEMTS
;
A
#
# COMPACT_ATOMS: atom_id res chain seq x y z
N MET A 1 35.48 53.25 42.88
CA MET A 1 36.72 53.13 42.07
C MET A 1 36.92 51.65 41.82
N ALA A 2 36.67 51.05 40.65
CA ALA A 2 36.28 51.45 39.29
C ALA A 2 35.17 50.43 38.84
N ASP A 3 34.14 50.75 38.06
CA ASP A 3 34.03 51.16 36.64
C ASP A 3 34.61 50.21 35.58
N ASP A 4 33.87 50.10 34.47
CA ASP A 4 34.09 49.37 33.20
C ASP A 4 33.80 47.85 33.16
N GLY A 5 33.09 47.28 32.19
CA GLY A 5 32.61 47.77 30.91
C GLY A 5 32.05 46.61 30.06
N ALA A 6 31.19 46.94 29.10
CA ALA A 6 30.26 46.09 28.38
C ALA A 6 30.85 45.17 27.28
N GLY A 7 30.11 44.12 26.93
CA GLY A 7 30.30 43.34 25.70
C GLY A 7 29.00 42.60 25.35
N GLY A 8 28.22 43.16 24.42
CA GLY A 8 26.91 42.67 24.03
C GLY A 8 26.95 41.46 23.09
N SER A 9 25.80 40.80 22.96
CA SER A 9 25.41 40.21 21.68
C SER A 9 23.90 40.28 21.54
N SER A 10 23.48 41.11 20.59
CA SER A 10 22.12 41.23 20.11
C SER A 10 21.76 40.02 19.26
N CYS A 11 20.68 39.33 19.60
CA CYS A 11 19.91 38.52 18.65
C CYS A 11 18.48 39.06 18.64
N GLY A 12 18.20 39.91 17.65
CA GLY A 12 16.84 40.25 17.26
C GLY A 12 16.35 39.24 16.22
N ALA A 13 15.14 38.75 16.43
CA ALA A 13 14.17 38.22 15.46
C ALA A 13 13.18 37.36 16.27
N SER A 14 11.89 37.33 16.04
CA SER A 14 10.97 38.05 15.18
C SER A 14 9.62 37.39 15.46
N SER A 15 8.55 38.18 15.41
CA SER A 15 7.17 37.73 15.14
C SER A 15 6.61 36.58 15.99
N SER A 16 5.75 36.95 16.93
CA SER A 16 4.70 36.06 17.45
C SER A 16 3.92 35.40 16.30
N PRO A 17 3.84 34.06 16.24
CA PRO A 17 2.83 33.41 15.44
C PRO A 17 1.50 33.56 16.19
N SER A 18 0.68 34.48 15.69
CA SER A 18 -0.75 34.56 15.97
C SER A 18 -1.35 33.16 15.86
N GLY A 19 -1.84 32.65 16.99
CA GLY A 19 -2.44 31.34 17.06
C GLY A 19 -3.65 31.25 16.15
N LYS A 20 -3.57 30.36 15.16
CA LYS A 20 -4.60 29.40 14.74
C LYS A 20 -3.88 28.22 14.06
N ALA A 21 -3.24 27.36 14.87
CA ALA A 21 -2.82 26.05 14.40
C ALA A 21 -4.08 25.21 14.20
N TRP A 22 -4.61 25.17 12.98
CA TRP A 22 -5.50 24.10 12.58
C TRP A 22 -4.60 22.88 12.35
N THR A 23 -4.27 22.19 13.44
CA THR A 23 -3.86 20.81 13.35
C THR A 23 -5.05 20.07 12.77
N ALA A 24 -5.02 19.80 11.46
CA ALA A 24 -5.77 18.73 10.89
C ALA A 24 -5.39 17.50 11.72
N GLY A 25 -6.29 17.09 12.60
CA GLY A 25 -6.18 15.85 13.33
C GLY A 25 -6.12 14.75 12.29
N VAL A 26 -4.91 14.34 11.95
CA VAL A 26 -4.67 12.95 11.61
C VAL A 26 -4.97 12.24 12.93
N HIS A 27 -6.23 11.84 13.12
CA HIS A 27 -6.53 10.73 13.98
C HIS A 27 -5.84 9.53 13.33
N GLU A 28 -4.57 9.35 13.65
CA GLU A 28 -3.91 8.07 13.55
C GLU A 28 -4.67 7.17 14.54
N GLN A 29 -5.76 6.59 14.06
CA GLN A 29 -6.53 5.65 14.84
C GLN A 29 -5.64 4.42 14.99
N GLU A 30 -5.13 4.27 16.21
CA GLU A 30 -4.51 3.09 16.77
C GLU A 30 -5.38 1.83 16.51
N ALA A 31 -5.33 1.29 15.29
CA ALA A 31 -5.69 -0.11 14.97
C ALA A 31 -4.55 -1.04 15.43
N CYS A 32 -3.94 -0.71 16.58
CA CYS A 32 -2.78 -1.34 17.14
C CYS A 32 -3.17 -2.78 17.56
N LYS A 33 -2.70 -3.77 16.78
CA LYS A 33 -2.82 -5.21 17.06
C LYS A 33 -4.23 -5.79 17.12
N ALA A 34 -5.17 -5.31 16.30
CA ALA A 34 -6.35 -6.11 16.01
C ALA A 34 -5.93 -7.35 15.19
N SER A 35 -5.98 -8.53 15.80
CA SER A 35 -5.74 -9.82 15.12
C SER A 35 -6.91 -10.22 14.22
N GLN A 36 -8.05 -9.55 14.32
CA GLN A 36 -9.23 -9.81 13.51
C GLN A 36 -9.82 -8.49 13.05
N LEU A 37 -9.90 -8.30 11.73
CA LEU A 37 -10.45 -7.09 11.15
C LEU A 37 -11.25 -7.42 9.89
N THR A 38 -12.34 -6.67 9.71
CA THR A 38 -13.14 -6.72 8.48
C THR A 38 -12.98 -5.39 7.77
N PHE A 39 -12.50 -5.44 6.54
CA PHE A 39 -12.30 -4.28 5.68
C PHE A 39 -13.41 -4.24 4.64
N THR A 40 -14.04 -3.08 4.48
CA THR A 40 -15.02 -2.86 3.42
C THR A 40 -14.36 -2.03 2.34
N LEU A 41 -14.21 -2.60 1.14
CA LEU A 41 -13.71 -1.91 -0.04
C LEU A 41 -14.89 -1.59 -0.95
N THR A 42 -15.08 -0.30 -1.20
CA THR A 42 -16.14 0.23 -2.07
C THR A 42 -15.65 0.30 -3.51
N GLY A 43 -16.47 -0.10 -4.47
CA GLY A 43 -16.16 -0.07 -5.90
C GLY A 43 -15.39 -1.30 -6.39
N GLU A 44 -15.14 -2.29 -5.54
CA GLU A 44 -14.35 -3.48 -5.85
C GLU A 44 -15.20 -4.75 -5.75
N ASP A 45 -14.88 -5.74 -6.59
CA ASP A 45 -15.66 -6.95 -6.79
C ASP A 45 -14.82 -8.24 -6.60
N HIS A 46 -15.40 -9.38 -7.01
CA HIS A 46 -14.79 -10.71 -6.98
C HIS A 46 -13.39 -10.80 -7.60
N THR A 47 -13.07 -9.93 -8.58
CA THR A 47 -11.75 -9.90 -9.23
C THR A 47 -10.64 -9.61 -8.23
N LEU A 48 -10.74 -8.48 -7.51
CA LEU A 48 -9.76 -8.12 -6.49
C LEU A 48 -9.88 -9.05 -5.28
N GLY A 49 -11.11 -9.35 -4.84
CA GLY A 49 -11.37 -10.23 -3.71
C GLY A 49 -10.77 -11.64 -3.84
N ASN A 50 -10.90 -12.27 -5.01
CA ASN A 50 -10.33 -13.61 -5.23
C ASN A 50 -8.80 -13.58 -5.30
N THR A 51 -8.26 -12.52 -5.89
CA THR A 51 -6.82 -12.34 -6.05
C THR A 51 -6.15 -12.15 -4.69
N ILE A 52 -6.64 -11.19 -3.89
CA ILE A 52 -6.06 -10.90 -2.57
C ILE A 52 -6.25 -12.07 -1.59
N ARG A 53 -7.38 -12.79 -1.67
CA ARG A 53 -7.60 -14.02 -0.89
C ARG A 53 -6.49 -15.04 -1.15
N SER A 54 -6.12 -15.22 -2.41
CA SER A 54 -5.12 -16.22 -2.81
C SER A 54 -3.73 -15.88 -2.28
N ILE A 55 -3.39 -14.59 -2.17
CA ILE A 55 -2.13 -14.12 -1.60
C ILE A 55 -2.14 -14.27 -0.08
N LEU A 56 -3.21 -13.82 0.59
CA LEU A 56 -3.35 -13.88 2.04
C LEU A 56 -3.28 -15.31 2.59
N VAL A 57 -3.93 -16.28 1.94
CA VAL A 57 -3.91 -17.70 2.37
C VAL A 57 -2.50 -18.32 2.29
N ARG A 58 -1.59 -17.75 1.50
CA ARG A 58 -0.21 -18.25 1.36
C ARG A 58 0.74 -17.70 2.43
N LYS A 59 0.35 -16.65 3.16
CA LYS A 59 1.21 -15.99 4.15
C LYS A 59 1.25 -16.76 5.47
N PRO A 60 2.44 -17.06 6.03
CA PRO A 60 2.56 -17.72 7.33
C PRO A 60 2.25 -16.73 8.46
N GLY A 61 0.98 -16.69 8.89
CA GLY A 61 0.50 -15.71 9.88
C GLY A 61 -1.01 -15.47 9.80
N VAL A 62 -1.64 -15.91 8.70
CA VAL A 62 -3.08 -15.86 8.47
C VAL A 62 -3.73 -17.18 8.88
N GLU A 63 -4.72 -17.09 9.78
CA GLU A 63 -5.58 -18.23 10.13
C GLU A 63 -6.78 -18.32 9.20
N PHE A 64 -7.32 -17.16 8.83
CA PHE A 64 -8.50 -17.08 7.98
C PHE A 64 -8.46 -15.84 7.11
N ALA A 65 -8.68 -16.02 5.81
CA ALA A 65 -8.94 -14.95 4.86
C ALA A 65 -10.11 -15.33 3.96
N GLY A 66 -11.10 -14.45 3.88
CA GLY A 66 -12.27 -14.61 3.02
C GLY A 66 -12.84 -13.28 2.60
N TYR A 67 -13.55 -13.26 1.48
CA TYR A 67 -14.26 -12.08 1.03
C TYR A 67 -15.72 -12.43 0.72
N SER A 68 -16.61 -11.46 0.88
CA SER A 68 -18.03 -11.61 0.56
C SER A 68 -18.55 -10.32 -0.07
N VAL A 69 -19.29 -10.46 -1.16
CA VAL A 69 -20.08 -9.38 -1.77
C VAL A 69 -21.53 -9.57 -1.29
N PRO A 70 -22.09 -8.64 -0.49
CA PRO A 70 -23.38 -8.81 0.15
C PRO A 70 -24.53 -8.73 -0.86
N HIS A 71 -24.41 -7.88 -1.88
CA HIS A 71 -25.42 -7.73 -2.92
C HIS A 71 -24.82 -7.18 -4.21
N PRO A 72 -25.11 -7.74 -5.40
CA PRO A 72 -24.50 -7.32 -6.67
C PRO A 72 -24.86 -5.90 -7.13
N THR A 73 -25.94 -5.31 -6.60
CA THR A 73 -26.34 -3.92 -6.92
C THR A 73 -25.56 -2.87 -6.14
N GLN A 74 -24.90 -3.25 -5.05
CA GLN A 74 -24.07 -2.36 -4.25
C GLN A 74 -22.62 -2.85 -4.41
N PRO A 75 -21.74 -2.07 -5.06
CA PRO A 75 -20.36 -2.47 -5.28
C PRO A 75 -19.57 -2.29 -3.98
N GLU A 76 -19.80 -3.18 -3.01
CA GLU A 76 -19.10 -3.24 -1.75
C GLU A 76 -18.62 -4.67 -1.52
N MET A 77 -17.32 -4.83 -1.30
CA MET A 77 -16.76 -6.11 -0.91
C MET A 77 -16.21 -6.04 0.51
N ASN A 78 -16.55 -7.06 1.31
CA ASN A 78 -16.06 -7.19 2.67
C ASN A 78 -14.99 -8.26 2.73
N ILE A 79 -13.76 -7.88 3.11
CA ILE A 79 -12.65 -8.79 3.36
C ILE A 79 -12.53 -9.02 4.86
N ARG A 80 -12.60 -10.28 5.28
CA ARG A 80 -12.42 -10.70 6.67
C ARG A 80 -11.07 -11.37 6.80
N LEU A 81 -10.23 -10.83 7.69
CA LEU A 81 -8.89 -11.34 7.97
C LEU A 81 -8.77 -11.66 9.46
N GLN A 82 -8.27 -12.86 9.77
CA GLN A 82 -7.92 -13.29 11.11
C GLN A 82 -6.48 -13.81 11.11
N THR A 83 -5.66 -13.31 12.02
CA THR A 83 -4.24 -13.61 12.17
C THR A 83 -3.94 -14.16 13.57
N THR A 84 -2.90 -14.99 13.70
CA THR A 84 -2.56 -15.64 14.99
C THR A 84 -1.78 -14.70 15.94
N GLY A 85 -1.35 -13.52 15.48
CA GLY A 85 -0.58 -12.58 16.34
C GLY A 85 0.00 -11.34 15.65
N GLU A 86 0.03 -11.31 14.33
CA GLU A 86 0.45 -10.15 13.54
C GLU A 86 -0.70 -9.17 13.32
N SER A 87 -0.39 -7.90 13.04
CA SER A 87 -1.42 -6.90 12.75
C SER A 87 -2.10 -7.22 11.42
N ALA A 88 -3.41 -7.46 11.45
CA ALA A 88 -4.19 -7.74 10.24
C ALA A 88 -4.08 -6.61 9.20
N MET A 89 -3.93 -5.35 9.65
CA MET A 89 -3.75 -4.21 8.77
C MET A 89 -2.39 -4.21 8.06
N GLN A 90 -1.32 -4.57 8.77
CA GLN A 90 0.03 -4.66 8.18
C GLN A 90 0.09 -5.77 7.15
N LEU A 91 -0.42 -6.95 7.51
CA LEU A 91 -0.42 -8.12 6.63
C LEU A 91 -1.27 -7.88 5.37
N LEU A 92 -2.40 -7.17 5.50
CA LEU A 92 -3.20 -6.78 4.34
C LEU A 92 -2.44 -5.82 3.43
N ARG A 93 -1.73 -4.82 3.98
CA ARG A 93 -0.93 -3.88 3.19
C ARG A 93 0.19 -4.59 2.45
N GLU A 94 0.95 -5.43 3.13
CA GLU A 94 2.00 -6.25 2.51
C GLU A 94 1.45 -7.13 1.38
N SER A 95 0.24 -7.65 1.54
CA SER A 95 -0.40 -8.47 0.49
C SER A 95 -0.77 -7.66 -0.76
N PHE A 96 -1.08 -6.38 -0.62
CA PHE A 96 -1.29 -5.49 -1.76
C PHE A 96 0.02 -5.09 -2.43
N ASP A 97 1.08 -4.87 -1.64
CA ASP A 97 2.42 -4.59 -2.17
C ASP A 97 2.94 -5.81 -2.97
N ASP A 98 2.74 -7.03 -2.45
CA ASP A 98 3.06 -8.26 -3.16
C ASP A 98 2.26 -8.41 -4.46
N LEU A 99 0.97 -8.05 -4.45
CA LEU A 99 0.13 -8.10 -5.65
C LEU A 99 0.68 -7.16 -6.73
N ALA A 100 1.05 -5.93 -6.36
CA ALA A 100 1.66 -4.98 -7.29
C ALA A 100 2.97 -5.53 -7.86
N SER A 101 3.84 -6.08 -7.00
CA SER A 101 5.10 -6.68 -7.45
C SER A 101 4.92 -7.86 -8.41
N ILE A 102 3.88 -8.66 -8.23
CA ILE A 102 3.55 -9.75 -9.16
C ILE A 102 3.16 -9.19 -10.53
N CYS A 103 2.34 -8.13 -10.57
CA CYS A 103 1.96 -7.48 -11.81
C CYS A 103 3.20 -6.92 -12.55
N ASP A 104 4.08 -6.22 -11.85
CA ASP A 104 5.31 -5.66 -12.45
C ASP A 104 6.22 -6.78 -13.03
N HIS A 105 6.29 -7.92 -12.33
CA HIS A 105 7.05 -9.06 -12.82
C HIS A 105 6.41 -9.71 -14.05
N LEU A 106 5.08 -9.80 -14.09
CA LEU A 106 4.35 -10.30 -15.25
C LEU A 106 4.53 -9.40 -16.48
N ASP A 107 4.53 -8.08 -16.29
CA ASP A 107 4.76 -7.13 -17.38
C ASP A 107 6.16 -7.31 -17.97
N THR A 108 7.18 -7.43 -17.11
CA THR A 108 8.56 -7.68 -17.55
C THR A 108 8.69 -8.98 -18.36
N LEU A 109 8.11 -10.08 -17.85
CA LEU A 109 8.15 -11.37 -18.54
C LEU A 109 7.38 -11.35 -19.86
N TYR A 110 6.28 -10.59 -19.90
CA TYR A 110 5.48 -10.44 -21.10
C TYR A 110 6.25 -9.68 -22.19
N ASP A 111 6.91 -8.58 -21.83
CA ASP A 111 7.72 -7.78 -22.77
C ASP A 111 8.89 -8.60 -23.33
N GLU A 112 9.61 -9.34 -22.47
CA GLU A 112 10.69 -10.25 -22.91
C GLU A 112 10.19 -11.32 -23.89
N ALA A 113 9.05 -11.96 -23.56
CA ALA A 113 8.47 -12.98 -24.43
C ALA A 113 7.98 -12.39 -25.77
N LEU A 114 7.53 -11.15 -25.78
CA LEU A 114 7.06 -10.44 -26.95
C LEU A 114 8.21 -10.04 -27.88
N GLU A 115 9.32 -9.57 -27.34
CA GLU A 115 10.57 -9.32 -28.09
C GLU A 115 11.11 -10.60 -28.74
N ASP A 116 11.16 -11.69 -27.97
CA ASP A 116 11.59 -13.00 -28.46
C ASP A 116 10.68 -13.54 -29.57
N PHE A 117 9.37 -13.31 -29.47
CA PHE A 117 8.42 -13.70 -30.50
C PHE A 117 8.61 -12.87 -31.79
N MET A 118 8.77 -11.55 -31.66
CA MET A 118 9.00 -10.67 -32.81
C MET A 118 10.29 -11.00 -33.55
N LYS A 119 11.37 -11.30 -32.82
CA LYS A 119 12.66 -11.69 -33.41
C LYS A 119 12.54 -12.98 -34.25
N LYS A 120 11.85 -14.00 -33.72
CA LYS A 120 11.62 -15.26 -34.44
C LYS A 120 10.75 -15.10 -35.70
N GLN A 121 9.77 -14.19 -35.67
CA GLN A 121 8.95 -13.89 -36.85
C GLN A 121 9.75 -13.17 -37.94
N GLY A 122 10.69 -12.29 -37.57
CA GLY A 122 11.62 -11.66 -38.51
C GLY A 122 12.51 -12.68 -39.22
N GLU A 123 13.12 -13.59 -38.46
CA GLU A 123 14.02 -14.64 -39.00
C GLU A 123 13.31 -15.64 -39.94
N SER A 124 12.01 -15.89 -39.73
CA SER A 124 11.22 -16.78 -40.62
C SER A 124 10.90 -16.15 -41.98
N SER A 125 10.93 -14.83 -42.11
CA SER A 125 10.62 -14.11 -43.35
C SER A 125 11.81 -13.99 -44.30
N GLU A 126 13.05 -14.01 -43.79
CA GLU A 126 14.28 -13.95 -44.59
C GLU A 126 14.72 -15.31 -45.15
N MET A 127 14.21 -16.44 -44.64
CA MET A 127 14.66 -17.78 -45.05
C MET A 127 13.86 -18.41 -46.22
N THR A 128 12.88 -17.70 -46.77
CA THR A 128 12.02 -18.18 -47.88
C THR A 128 12.18 -17.42 -49.21
N SER A 129 13.20 -16.54 -49.33
CA SER A 129 13.58 -15.90 -50.60
C SER A 129 14.90 -16.44 -51.16
#